data_AF-A0A375DCJ4-F1
#
_entry.id   AF-A0A375DCJ4-F1
#
_cell.length_a   1.000
_cell.length_b   1.000
_cell.length_c   1.000
_cell.angle_alpha   90.00
_cell.angle_beta   90.00
_cell.angle_gamma   90.00
#
_symmetry.space_group_name_H-M   'P 1'
#
loop_
_entity.id
_entity.type
_entity.pdbx_description
1 polymer ?
#
loop_
_entity_poly.entity_id
_entity_poly.type
_entity_poly.pdbx_seq_one_letter_code
_entity_poly.pdbx_strand_id
1 'polypeptide(L)'
;MGLIASMLALFGCDQQKVDEAMKKAGETARNTWNAIKPDSELFKGIVPGQSTEEDLRRQAGKPEIVWEEADGGRRLEYPRGPEGTTTWMVTIGPDGKVAKIEQVLSAENFARVRAGMSKDDIRRLLGKPTKVEAFALKKEEVWGYRWMETSTDKAFFNVHFNSDGTVTTTSRSDDPSRMQGG
;
A
#
# COMPACT_ATOMS: atom_id res chain seq x y z
N MET A 1 -49.05 -8.70 45.46
CA MET A 1 -48.40 -7.57 44.78
C MET A 1 -46.94 -7.55 45.16
N GLY A 2 -46.05 -7.26 44.21
CA GLY A 2 -44.63 -6.97 44.47
C GLY A 2 -43.73 -8.17 44.18
N LEU A 3 -43.08 -8.28 43.02
CA LEU A 3 -41.94 -7.51 42.50
C LEU A 3 -40.73 -8.45 42.47
N ILE A 4 -40.55 -9.17 41.36
CA ILE A 4 -39.23 -9.66 40.96
C ILE A 4 -39.03 -9.14 39.54
N ALA A 5 -38.43 -7.97 39.44
CA ALA A 5 -37.95 -7.41 38.19
C ALA A 5 -36.48 -7.06 38.35
N SER A 6 -35.73 -7.42 37.31
CA SER A 6 -34.49 -6.77 36.87
C SER A 6 -33.17 -7.19 37.55
N MET A 7 -32.54 -8.22 36.98
CA MET A 7 -31.09 -8.43 36.98
C MET A 7 -30.62 -8.92 35.60
N LEU A 8 -30.74 -8.10 34.55
CA LEU A 8 -30.15 -8.36 33.23
C LEU A 8 -29.74 -7.03 32.58
N ALA A 9 -28.61 -6.44 32.98
CA ALA A 9 -28.13 -5.21 32.32
C ALA A 9 -26.61 -4.92 32.41
N LEU A 10 -25.72 -5.91 32.63
CA LEU A 10 -24.27 -5.63 32.75
C LEU A 10 -23.34 -6.32 31.74
N PHE A 11 -23.83 -7.16 30.83
CA PHE A 11 -22.96 -7.89 29.88
C PHE A 11 -22.83 -7.27 28.48
N GLY A 12 -23.59 -6.22 28.17
CA GLY A 12 -23.64 -5.64 26.80
C GLY A 12 -22.36 -4.92 26.36
N CYS A 13 -21.74 -4.13 27.25
CA CYS A 13 -20.55 -3.35 26.91
C CYS A 13 -19.25 -4.16 26.88
N ASP A 14 -19.21 -5.33 27.51
CA ASP A 14 -18.02 -6.18 27.57
C ASP A 14 -17.92 -7.09 26.34
N GLN A 15 -19.05 -7.65 25.88
CA GLN A 15 -19.11 -8.45 24.66
C GLN A 15 -18.72 -7.64 23.41
N GLN A 16 -19.18 -6.39 23.29
CA GLN A 16 -18.78 -5.54 22.16
C GLN A 16 -17.26 -5.29 22.10
N LYS A 17 -16.61 -5.12 23.26
CA LYS A 17 -15.15 -4.94 23.34
C LYS A 17 -14.39 -6.22 22.99
N VAL A 18 -14.88 -7.37 23.44
CA VAL A 18 -14.31 -8.67 23.10
C VAL A 18 -14.44 -8.94 21.60
N ASP A 19 -15.61 -8.67 21.01
CA ASP A 19 -15.85 -8.82 19.57
C ASP A 19 -14.95 -7.90 18.74
N GLU A 20 -14.79 -6.64 19.15
CA GLU A 20 -13.90 -5.68 18.52
C GLU A 20 -12.43 -6.12 18.61
N ALA A 21 -12.00 -6.60 19.78
CA ALA A 21 -10.65 -7.11 19.99
C ALA A 21 -10.36 -8.35 19.12
N MET A 22 -11.31 -9.28 19.02
CA MET A 22 -11.20 -10.48 18.19
C MET A 22 -11.17 -10.13 16.70
N LYS A 23 -12.00 -9.19 16.24
CA LYS A 23 -11.96 -8.68 14.86
C LYS A 23 -10.61 -8.03 14.55
N LYS A 24 -10.11 -7.16 15.41
CA LYS A 24 -8.83 -6.48 15.24
C LYS A 24 -7.66 -7.46 15.20
N ALA A 25 -7.67 -8.48 16.07
CA ALA A 25 -6.66 -9.53 16.08
C ALA A 25 -6.70 -10.33 14.76
N GLY A 26 -7.89 -10.73 14.31
CA GLY A 26 -8.08 -11.44 13.04
C GLY A 26 -7.65 -10.63 11.81
N GLU A 27 -7.98 -9.33 11.76
CA GLU A 27 -7.55 -8.43 10.69
C GLU A 27 -6.04 -8.25 10.67
N THR A 28 -5.42 -8.10 11.84
CA THR A 28 -3.96 -7.97 11.96
C THR A 28 -3.28 -9.22 11.43
N ALA A 29 -3.72 -10.41 11.87
CA ALA A 29 -3.20 -11.69 11.39
C ALA A 29 -3.35 -11.84 9.86
N ARG A 30 -4.51 -11.46 9.32
CA ARG A 30 -4.77 -11.52 7.87
C ARG A 30 -3.92 -10.55 7.06
N ASN A 31 -3.73 -9.32 7.56
CA ASN A 31 -2.89 -8.33 6.89
C ASN A 31 -1.42 -8.77 6.89
N THR A 32 -0.91 -9.30 8.02
CA THR A 32 0.45 -9.87 8.08
C THR A 32 0.61 -11.05 7.14
N TRP A 33 -0.36 -11.96 7.07
CA TRP A 33 -0.33 -13.08 6.12
C TRP A 33 -0.33 -12.62 4.66
N ASN A 34 -1.20 -11.67 4.30
CA ASN A 34 -1.29 -11.15 2.94
C ASN A 34 -0.01 -10.42 2.51
N ALA A 35 0.70 -9.78 3.42
CA ALA A 35 2.00 -9.16 3.14
C ALA A 35 3.09 -10.18 2.77
N ILE A 36 2.95 -11.45 3.15
CA ILE A 36 3.93 -12.52 2.90
C ILE A 36 3.54 -13.39 1.68
N LYS A 37 2.24 -13.42 1.32
CA LYS A 37 1.69 -14.19 0.20
C LYS A 37 2.39 -13.89 -1.14
N PRO A 38 2.83 -14.86 -1.95
CA PRO A 38 3.45 -14.55 -3.23
C PRO A 38 2.53 -13.71 -4.13
N ASP A 39 3.11 -12.79 -4.91
CA ASP A 39 2.36 -11.82 -5.72
C ASP A 39 1.35 -12.51 -6.67
N SER A 40 1.70 -13.68 -7.21
CA SER A 40 0.81 -14.50 -8.06
C SER A 40 -0.49 -14.93 -7.36
N GLU A 41 -0.48 -15.04 -6.04
CA GLU A 41 -1.64 -15.44 -5.27
C GLU A 41 -2.44 -14.22 -4.78
N LEU A 42 -1.82 -13.03 -4.67
CA LEU A 42 -2.44 -11.85 -4.08
C LEU A 42 -3.76 -11.46 -4.77
N PHE A 43 -3.82 -11.55 -6.09
CA PHE A 43 -5.00 -11.20 -6.91
C PHE A 43 -5.63 -12.41 -7.60
N LYS A 44 -5.32 -13.63 -7.16
CA LYS A 44 -5.87 -14.85 -7.75
C LYS A 44 -7.41 -14.85 -7.75
N GLY A 45 -7.99 -15.07 -8.93
CA GLY A 45 -9.44 -15.07 -9.12
C GLY A 45 -10.06 -13.68 -9.28
N ILE A 46 -9.28 -12.60 -9.19
CA ILE A 46 -9.74 -11.25 -9.51
C ILE A 46 -9.67 -11.05 -11.02
N VAL A 47 -10.81 -10.73 -11.62
CA VAL A 47 -10.96 -10.53 -13.07
C VAL A 47 -11.42 -9.10 -13.33
N PRO A 48 -10.61 -8.27 -14.01
CA PRO A 48 -11.02 -6.92 -14.38
C PRO A 48 -12.33 -6.88 -15.17
N GLY A 49 -13.19 -5.91 -14.87
CA GLY A 49 -14.54 -5.76 -15.42
C GLY A 49 -15.61 -6.68 -14.82
N GLN A 50 -15.22 -7.64 -13.97
CA GLN A 50 -16.15 -8.60 -13.37
C GLN A 50 -16.12 -8.56 -11.84
N SER A 51 -14.93 -8.71 -11.24
CA SER A 51 -14.77 -8.73 -9.79
C SER A 51 -15.05 -7.36 -9.18
N THR A 52 -15.72 -7.36 -8.04
CA THR A 52 -16.00 -6.16 -7.26
C THR A 52 -14.81 -5.78 -6.38
N GLU A 53 -14.84 -4.57 -5.83
CA GLU A 53 -13.88 -4.21 -4.77
C GLU A 53 -14.00 -5.10 -3.53
N GLU A 54 -15.20 -5.60 -3.21
CA GLU A 54 -15.38 -6.52 -2.09
C GLU A 54 -14.65 -7.85 -2.33
N ASP A 55 -14.73 -8.40 -3.55
CA ASP A 55 -13.99 -9.60 -3.94
C ASP A 55 -12.48 -9.39 -3.80
N LEU A 56 -12.00 -8.24 -4.27
CA LEU A 56 -10.61 -7.83 -4.13
C LEU A 56 -10.19 -7.76 -2.66
N ARG A 57 -10.95 -7.10 -1.79
CA ARG A 57 -10.64 -6.97 -0.37
C ARG A 57 -10.69 -8.31 0.36
N ARG A 58 -11.55 -9.22 -0.07
CA ARG A 58 -11.59 -10.58 0.46
C ARG A 58 -10.32 -11.36 0.10
N GLN A 59 -9.85 -11.22 -1.14
CA GLN A 59 -8.71 -11.96 -1.68
C GLN A 59 -7.33 -11.36 -1.30
N ALA A 60 -7.18 -10.05 -1.45
CA ALA A 60 -5.94 -9.31 -1.24
C ALA A 60 -5.84 -8.68 0.17
N GLY A 61 -6.97 -8.59 0.88
CA GLY A 61 -7.05 -7.95 2.19
C GLY A 61 -7.26 -6.44 2.11
N LYS A 62 -7.00 -5.77 3.23
CA LYS A 62 -7.16 -4.33 3.35
C LYS A 62 -6.04 -3.62 2.56
N PRO A 63 -6.35 -2.67 1.67
CA PRO A 63 -5.35 -1.81 1.06
C PRO A 63 -4.74 -0.90 2.13
N GLU A 64 -3.48 -0.51 1.94
CA GLU A 64 -2.81 0.44 2.81
C GLU A 64 -3.45 1.82 2.68
N ILE A 65 -3.71 2.26 1.44
CA ILE A 65 -4.34 3.54 1.12
C ILE A 65 -5.45 3.33 0.09
N VAL A 66 -6.49 4.14 0.21
CA VAL A 66 -7.55 4.29 -0.79
C VAL A 66 -7.59 5.76 -1.20
N TRP A 67 -7.43 6.05 -2.49
CA TRP A 67 -7.70 7.36 -3.06
C TRP A 67 -9.07 7.35 -3.70
N GLU A 68 -9.89 8.33 -3.33
CA GLU A 68 -11.14 8.61 -4.02
C GLU A 68 -10.82 9.41 -5.29
N GLU A 69 -11.41 9.01 -6.42
CA GLU A 69 -11.25 9.69 -7.69
C GLU A 69 -12.51 10.53 -7.99
N ALA A 70 -12.34 11.61 -8.76
CA ALA A 70 -13.39 12.58 -9.02
C ALA A 70 -14.60 12.01 -9.79
N ASP A 71 -14.40 10.92 -10.52
CA ASP A 71 -15.44 10.22 -11.28
C ASP A 71 -16.26 9.23 -10.42
N GLY A 72 -15.97 9.13 -9.12
CA GLY A 72 -16.55 8.15 -8.20
C GLY A 72 -15.85 6.80 -8.20
N GLY A 73 -14.79 6.64 -9.01
CA GLY A 73 -13.86 5.53 -8.92
C GLY A 73 -12.96 5.64 -7.69
N ARG A 74 -12.20 4.57 -7.45
CA ARG A 74 -11.22 4.51 -6.36
C ARG A 74 -9.92 3.88 -6.84
N ARG A 75 -8.80 4.31 -6.28
CA ARG A 75 -7.50 3.66 -6.47
C ARG A 75 -7.03 3.10 -5.14
N LEU A 76 -6.61 1.85 -5.11
CA LEU A 76 -6.23 1.14 -3.90
C LEU A 76 -4.74 0.79 -3.96
N GLU A 77 -4.01 1.10 -2.88
CA GLU A 77 -2.58 0.79 -2.74
C GLU A 77 -2.34 -0.51 -1.97
N TYR A 78 -1.55 -1.40 -2.54
CA TYR A 78 -1.08 -2.64 -1.91
C TYR A 78 0.46 -2.73 -2.00
N PRO A 79 1.19 -2.01 -1.13
CA PRO A 79 2.64 -2.14 -1.04
C PRO A 79 3.03 -3.50 -0.45
N ARG A 80 4.14 -4.09 -0.93
CA ARG A 80 4.66 -5.38 -0.41
C ARG A 80 5.79 -5.20 0.62
N GLY A 81 5.92 -4.01 1.19
CA GLY A 81 6.97 -3.64 2.14
C GLY A 81 6.89 -4.38 3.49
N PRO A 82 7.91 -4.26 4.36
CA PRO A 82 9.07 -3.36 4.23
C PRO A 82 10.18 -3.88 3.31
N GLU A 83 10.31 -5.21 3.12
CA GLU A 83 11.38 -5.82 2.30
C GLU A 83 10.95 -6.13 0.86
N GLY A 84 9.70 -5.84 0.49
CA GLY A 84 9.17 -6.09 -0.85
C GLY A 84 9.71 -5.15 -1.92
N THR A 85 9.63 -5.63 -3.15
CA THR A 85 10.13 -4.97 -4.38
C THR A 85 9.00 -4.53 -5.31
N THR A 86 7.75 -4.68 -4.85
CA THR A 86 6.56 -4.39 -5.63
C THR A 86 5.58 -3.54 -4.81
N THR A 87 4.92 -2.63 -5.51
CA THR A 87 3.71 -1.97 -5.03
C THR A 87 2.66 -2.15 -6.11
N TRP A 88 1.49 -2.63 -5.70
CA TRP A 88 0.37 -2.83 -6.60
C TRP A 88 -0.65 -1.73 -6.41
N MET A 89 -1.10 -1.13 -7.51
CA MET A 89 -2.24 -0.22 -7.54
C MET A 89 -3.40 -0.93 -8.20
N VAL A 90 -4.58 -0.84 -7.60
CA VAL A 90 -5.80 -1.39 -8.18
C VAL A 90 -6.80 -0.27 -8.38
N THR A 91 -7.19 -0.04 -9.64
CA THR A 91 -8.24 0.91 -9.99
C THR A 91 -9.59 0.22 -9.94
N ILE A 92 -10.52 0.80 -9.22
CA ILE A 92 -11.93 0.44 -9.15
C ILE A 92 -12.69 1.50 -9.95
N GLY A 93 -13.47 1.06 -10.95
CA GLY A 93 -14.32 1.94 -11.72
C GLY A 93 -15.48 2.50 -10.90
N PRO A 94 -16.18 3.53 -11.41
CA PRO A 94 -17.38 4.07 -10.76
C PRO A 94 -18.53 3.06 -10.67
N ASP A 95 -18.45 1.95 -11.42
CA ASP A 95 -19.36 0.81 -11.34
C ASP A 95 -19.05 -0.15 -10.17
N GLY A 96 -18.03 0.17 -9.35
CA GLY A 96 -17.62 -0.61 -8.19
C GLY A 96 -16.80 -1.87 -8.52
N LYS A 97 -16.39 -2.04 -9.79
CA LYS A 97 -15.62 -3.19 -10.24
C LYS A 97 -14.15 -2.88 -10.44
N VAL A 98 -13.31 -3.89 -10.30
CA VAL A 98 -11.89 -3.80 -10.61
C VAL A 98 -11.73 -3.49 -12.10
N ALA A 99 -11.16 -2.33 -12.42
CA ALA A 99 -10.89 -1.90 -13.79
C ALA A 99 -9.47 -2.26 -14.22
N LYS A 100 -8.48 -2.12 -13.32
CA LYS A 100 -7.07 -2.34 -13.61
C LYS A 100 -6.29 -2.76 -12.37
N ILE A 101 -5.32 -3.65 -12.54
CA ILE A 101 -4.33 -4.02 -11.52
C ILE A 101 -2.95 -3.76 -12.15
N GLU A 102 -2.10 -2.98 -11.49
CA GLU A 102 -0.80 -2.59 -12.03
C GLU A 102 0.29 -2.66 -10.95
N GLN A 103 1.44 -3.26 -11.30
CA GLN A 103 2.66 -3.12 -10.50
C GLN A 103 3.30 -1.78 -10.90
N VAL A 104 3.48 -0.88 -9.93
CA VAL A 104 3.90 0.50 -10.24
C VAL A 104 5.39 0.77 -10.09
N LEU A 105 6.14 -0.09 -9.39
CA LEU A 105 7.58 0.04 -9.25
C LEU A 105 8.30 -0.59 -10.46
N SER A 106 8.22 0.10 -11.60
CA SER A 106 8.74 -0.33 -12.88
C SER A 106 9.58 0.76 -13.56
N ALA A 107 10.53 0.36 -14.40
CA ALA A 107 11.37 1.29 -15.16
C ALA A 107 10.55 2.28 -16.01
N GLU A 108 9.44 1.82 -16.59
CA GLU A 108 8.51 2.66 -17.36
C GLU A 108 7.92 3.79 -16.49
N ASN A 109 7.43 3.47 -15.30
CA ASN A 109 6.88 4.48 -14.40
C ASN A 109 7.97 5.38 -13.81
N PHE A 110 9.16 4.86 -13.52
CA PHE A 110 10.27 5.69 -13.06
C PHE A 110 10.68 6.73 -14.09
N ALA A 111 10.67 6.40 -15.38
CA ALA A 111 10.95 7.34 -16.47
C ALA A 111 9.90 8.47 -16.60
N ARG A 112 8.73 8.32 -15.95
CA ARG A 112 7.69 9.37 -15.89
C ARG A 112 7.93 10.36 -14.76
N VAL A 113 8.82 10.08 -13.82
CA VAL A 113 9.20 11.03 -12.76
C VAL A 113 10.04 12.15 -13.36
N ARG A 114 9.62 13.39 -13.14
CA ARG A 114 10.26 14.60 -13.68
C ARG A 114 10.47 15.63 -12.58
N ALA A 115 11.50 16.46 -12.75
CA ALA A 115 11.71 17.62 -11.90
C ALA A 115 10.47 18.53 -11.91
N GLY A 116 10.13 19.09 -10.75
CA GLY A 116 8.95 19.93 -10.54
C GLY A 116 7.68 19.17 -10.14
N MET A 117 7.62 17.83 -10.28
CA MET A 117 6.48 17.05 -9.78
C MET A 117 6.36 17.17 -8.26
N SER A 118 5.14 17.18 -7.73
CA SER A 118 4.90 17.22 -6.30
C SER A 118 5.06 15.85 -5.64
N LYS A 119 5.23 15.83 -4.31
CA LYS A 119 5.15 14.61 -3.51
C LYS A 119 3.85 13.80 -3.77
N ASP A 120 2.70 14.46 -3.95
CA ASP A 120 1.44 13.77 -4.25
C ASP A 120 1.48 13.07 -5.61
N ASP A 121 2.01 13.75 -6.63
CA ASP A 121 2.16 13.15 -7.96
C ASP A 121 3.00 11.87 -7.91
N ILE A 122 4.08 11.90 -7.12
CA ILE A 122 4.95 10.72 -6.91
C ILE A 122 4.22 9.62 -6.13
N ARG A 123 3.43 9.97 -5.11
CA ARG A 123 2.61 8.98 -4.37
C ARG A 123 1.57 8.33 -5.26
N ARG A 124 0.92 9.09 -6.14
CA ARG A 124 -0.06 8.56 -7.10
C ARG A 124 0.59 7.66 -8.15
N LEU A 125 1.81 8.00 -8.58
CA LEU A 125 2.54 7.26 -9.60
C LEU A 125 3.19 5.97 -9.06
N LEU A 126 3.87 6.03 -7.92
CA LEU A 126 4.73 4.95 -7.43
C LEU A 126 4.26 4.30 -6.12
N GLY A 127 3.26 4.88 -5.44
CA GLY A 127 2.84 4.40 -4.13
C GLY A 127 3.78 4.82 -3.00
N LYS A 128 3.63 4.17 -1.85
CA LYS A 128 4.31 4.53 -0.61
C LYS A 128 5.79 4.21 -0.75
N PRO A 129 6.69 5.15 -0.45
CA PRO A 129 8.11 4.86 -0.49
C PRO A 129 8.46 3.81 0.57
N THR A 130 9.38 2.92 0.23
CA THR A 130 9.95 1.93 1.15
C THR A 130 10.75 2.62 2.26
N LYS A 131 11.45 3.70 1.90
CA LYS A 131 12.31 4.47 2.81
C LYS A 131 12.10 5.96 2.62
N VAL A 132 12.10 6.72 3.71
CA VAL A 132 12.09 8.19 3.69
C VAL A 132 13.29 8.67 4.50
N GLU A 133 14.14 9.49 3.88
CA GLU A 133 15.32 10.08 4.51
C GLU A 133 15.29 11.59 4.41
N ALA A 134 15.44 12.28 5.53
CA ALA A 134 15.47 13.74 5.57
C ALA A 134 16.86 14.24 5.95
N PHE A 135 17.45 15.07 5.09
CA PHE A 135 18.77 15.69 5.28
C PHE A 135 18.59 17.17 5.63
N ALA A 136 18.38 17.46 6.92
CA ALA A 136 18.06 18.81 7.39
C ALA A 136 19.06 19.90 6.95
N LEU A 137 20.37 19.60 6.98
CA LEU A 137 21.42 20.55 6.57
C LEU A 137 21.39 20.86 5.07
N LYS A 138 20.95 19.90 4.24
CA LYS A 138 20.80 20.06 2.79
C LYS A 138 19.40 20.56 2.39
N LYS A 139 18.47 20.65 3.34
CA LYS A 139 17.05 20.92 3.11
C LYS A 139 16.46 20.00 2.03
N GLU A 140 16.83 18.72 2.12
CA GLU A 140 16.49 17.70 1.14
C GLU A 140 15.74 16.55 1.83
N GLU A 141 14.73 16.02 1.15
CA GLU A 141 14.07 14.76 1.53
C GLU A 141 14.21 13.78 0.37
N VAL A 142 14.48 12.52 0.66
CA VAL A 142 14.66 11.47 -0.33
C VAL A 142 13.70 10.33 -0.04
N TRP A 143 12.94 9.95 -1.07
CA TRP A 143 12.07 8.78 -1.03
C TRP A 143 12.71 7.65 -1.82
N GLY A 144 12.97 6.53 -1.14
CA GLY A 144 13.54 5.33 -1.74
C GLY A 144 12.47 4.28 -2.01
N TYR A 145 12.49 3.74 -3.23
CA TYR A 145 11.63 2.67 -3.70
C TYR A 145 12.49 1.44 -4.03
N ARG A 146 12.34 0.38 -3.23
CA ARG A 146 13.02 -0.89 -3.51
C ARG A 146 12.30 -1.62 -4.64
N TRP A 147 13.04 -2.11 -5.63
CA TRP A 147 12.45 -2.83 -6.77
C TRP A 147 13.39 -3.89 -7.32
N MET A 148 12.85 -4.79 -8.16
CA MET A 148 13.63 -5.75 -8.94
C MET A 148 14.11 -5.07 -10.22
N GLU A 149 15.37 -4.65 -10.26
CA GLU A 149 15.99 -4.01 -11.43
C GLU A 149 16.19 -5.02 -12.57
N THR A 150 16.53 -6.25 -12.20
CA THR A 150 16.56 -7.41 -13.10
C THR A 150 15.77 -8.56 -12.47
N SER A 151 15.73 -9.73 -13.11
CA SER A 151 15.10 -10.92 -12.52
C SER A 151 15.80 -11.42 -11.25
N THR A 152 17.06 -11.03 -11.01
CA THR A 152 17.88 -11.49 -9.88
C THR A 152 18.32 -10.37 -8.95
N ASP A 153 18.35 -9.13 -9.44
CA ASP A 153 18.98 -8.03 -8.73
C ASP A 153 17.96 -7.03 -8.22
N LYS A 154 18.17 -6.61 -6.98
CA LYS A 154 17.41 -5.53 -6.33
C LYS A 154 18.21 -4.23 -6.38
N ALA A 155 17.48 -3.14 -6.53
CA ALA A 155 18.03 -1.79 -6.41
C ALA A 155 17.02 -0.87 -5.75
N PHE A 156 17.47 0.32 -5.39
CA PHE A 156 16.61 1.42 -5.00
C PHE A 156 16.55 2.45 -6.13
N PHE A 157 15.33 2.86 -6.47
CA PHE A 157 15.07 4.09 -7.20
C PHE A 157 14.74 5.19 -6.18
N ASN A 158 15.48 6.28 -6.21
CA ASN A 158 15.38 7.36 -5.23
C ASN A 158 14.85 8.63 -5.90
N VAL A 159 13.87 9.27 -5.27
CA VAL A 159 13.31 10.56 -5.68
C VAL A 159 13.73 11.61 -4.66
N HIS A 160 14.38 12.67 -5.13
CA HIS A 160 14.90 13.74 -4.29
C HIS A 160 13.96 14.94 -4.34
N PHE A 161 13.65 15.50 -3.18
CA PHE A 161 12.75 16.64 -3.02
C PHE A 161 13.46 17.83 -2.37
N ASN A 162 13.14 19.04 -2.82
CA ASN A 162 13.52 20.27 -2.14
C ASN A 162 12.60 20.58 -0.94
N SER A 163 12.85 21.69 -0.26
CA SER A 163 12.04 22.19 0.86
C SER A 163 10.56 22.40 0.51
N ASP A 164 10.26 22.66 -0.75
CA ASP A 164 8.90 22.94 -1.23
C ASP A 164 8.14 21.64 -1.54
N GLY A 165 8.78 20.48 -1.38
CA GLY A 165 8.17 19.17 -1.63
C GLY A 165 8.02 18.85 -3.12
N THR A 166 8.85 19.45 -3.97
CA THR A 166 8.89 19.16 -5.42
C THR A 166 10.15 18.39 -5.80
N VAL A 167 10.04 17.52 -6.79
CA VAL A 167 11.14 16.70 -7.29
C VAL A 167 12.23 17.60 -7.85
N THR A 168 13.47 17.39 -7.40
CA THR A 168 14.65 18.04 -7.98
C THR A 168 15.35 17.11 -8.96
N THR A 169 15.54 15.85 -8.57
CA THR A 169 16.23 14.83 -9.37
C THR A 169 15.86 13.42 -8.91
N THR A 170 16.36 12.42 -9.62
CA THR A 170 16.24 11.01 -9.28
C THR A 170 17.61 10.35 -9.30
N SER A 171 17.82 9.33 -8.46
CA SER A 171 19.04 8.54 -8.47
C SER A 171 18.74 7.05 -8.30
N ARG A 172 19.75 6.21 -8.55
CA ARG A 172 19.70 4.76 -8.33
C ARG A 172 20.82 4.37 -7.37
N SER A 173 20.52 3.54 -6.39
CA SER A 173 21.50 3.00 -5.44
C SER A 173 21.38 1.48 -5.33
N ASP A 174 22.48 0.82 -5.01
CA ASP A 174 22.48 -0.62 -4.76
C ASP A 174 21.63 -0.96 -3.53
N ASP A 175 21.01 -2.13 -3.59
CA ASP A 175 20.45 -2.76 -2.40
C ASP A 175 21.59 -3.25 -1.50
N PRO A 176 21.55 -3.00 -0.17
CA PRO A 176 22.54 -3.56 0.77
C PRO A 176 22.69 -5.08 0.68
N SER A 177 21.67 -5.82 0.21
CA SER A 177 21.78 -7.26 -0.02
C SER A 177 22.72 -7.62 -1.17
N ARG A 178 22.92 -6.73 -2.14
CA ARG A 178 23.82 -6.94 -3.28
C ARG A 178 25.30 -6.87 -2.86
N MET A 179 25.63 -6.04 -1.88
CA MET A 179 27.01 -5.86 -1.41
C MET A 179 27.51 -6.99 -0.50
N GLN A 180 26.60 -7.80 0.05
CA GLN A 180 26.94 -8.91 0.97
C GLN A 180 27.19 -10.26 0.25
N GLY A 181 27.01 -10.32 -1.07
CA GLY A 181 27.09 -11.55 -1.88
C GLY A 181 28.30 -11.60 -2.82
N GLY A 182 29.50 -11.26 -2.33
CA GLY A 182 30.77 -11.36 -3.08
C GLY A 182 31.72 -12.37 -2.46
#